data_AF-A0AA97L302-F1
#
_entry.id   AF-A0AA97L302-F1
#
_cell.length_a   1.000
_cell.length_b   1.000
_cell.length_c   1.000
_cell.angle_alpha   90.00
_cell.angle_beta   90.00
_cell.angle_gamma   90.00
#
_symmetry.space_group_name_H-M   'P 1'
#
loop_
_entity.id
_entity.type
_entity.pdbx_description
1 polymer ?
#
loop_
_entity_poly.entity_id
_entity_poly.type
_entity_poly.pdbx_seq_one_letter_code
_entity_poly.pdbx_strand_id
1 'polypeptide(L)'
;MERIVGEIAFQLDRRILSHLFPDRVRLYGFNVSDIPEKGLMLLLSPQNGSDTQLGLTEEERKSLSERYNNLMSQLKYFGYDPKYHATFTEHIVNTYGILRERPDTTGIEGDVYNDFNFLRNVVQNVVTSDKYADCMMLLNCLHQLSQNDGKPLFIW
;
A
#
# COMPACT_ATOMS: atom_id res chain seq x y z
N MET A 1 9.69 -17.02 -5.31
CA MET A 1 8.46 -17.00 -4.50
C MET A 1 8.55 -16.02 -3.34
N GLU A 2 9.70 -15.90 -2.67
CA GLU A 2 9.86 -14.98 -1.53
C GLU A 2 9.54 -13.52 -1.85
N ARG A 3 9.90 -13.07 -3.06
CA ARG A 3 9.57 -11.72 -3.59
C ARG A 3 8.08 -11.40 -3.65
N ILE A 4 7.19 -12.40 -3.61
CA ILE A 4 5.74 -12.19 -3.59
C ILE A 4 5.33 -11.51 -2.28
N VAL A 5 5.99 -11.83 -1.16
CA VAL A 5 5.71 -11.20 0.14
C VAL A 5 6.08 -9.70 0.10
N GLY A 6 7.24 -9.39 -0.48
CA GLY A 6 7.62 -8.01 -0.76
C GLY A 6 6.65 -7.30 -1.71
N GLU A 7 6.19 -7.99 -2.75
CA GLU A 7 5.20 -7.46 -3.70
C GLU A 7 3.86 -7.14 -3.03
N ILE A 8 3.35 -8.00 -2.13
CA ILE A 8 2.10 -7.73 -1.39
C ILE A 8 2.22 -6.41 -0.61
N ALA A 9 3.33 -6.23 0.12
CA ALA A 9 3.60 -5.02 0.89
C ALA A 9 3.69 -3.78 -0.02
N PHE A 10 4.42 -3.89 -1.13
CA PHE A 10 4.57 -2.81 -2.11
C PHE A 10 3.25 -2.43 -2.79
N GLN A 11 2.45 -3.42 -3.19
CA GLN A 11 1.16 -3.21 -3.83
C GLN A 11 0.17 -2.54 -2.88
N LEU A 12 0.15 -2.94 -1.60
CA LEU A 12 -0.68 -2.28 -0.59
C LEU A 12 -0.31 -0.81 -0.48
N ASP A 13 0.98 -0.51 -0.35
CA ASP A 13 1.45 0.87 -0.22
C ASP A 13 1.12 1.71 -1.45
N ARG A 14 1.35 1.16 -2.65
CA ARG A 14 1.00 1.81 -3.92
C ARG A 14 -0.51 2.06 -4.03
N ARG A 15 -1.34 1.16 -3.53
CA ARG A 15 -2.81 1.30 -3.55
C ARG A 15 -3.31 2.34 -2.58
N ILE A 16 -2.77 2.35 -1.35
CA ILE A 16 -3.05 3.39 -0.35
C ILE A 16 -2.70 4.75 -0.96
N LEU A 17 -1.50 4.89 -1.52
CA LEU A 17 -1.06 6.11 -2.21
C LEU A 17 -1.99 6.49 -3.37
N SER A 18 -2.38 5.54 -4.21
CA SER A 18 -3.28 5.79 -5.35
C SER A 18 -4.69 6.18 -4.90
N HIS A 19 -5.17 5.66 -3.77
CA HIS A 19 -6.50 5.97 -3.24
C HIS A 19 -6.52 7.37 -2.61
N LEU A 20 -5.42 7.75 -1.95
CA LEU A 20 -5.23 9.10 -1.43
C LEU A 20 -5.04 10.10 -2.57
N PHE A 21 -4.17 9.81 -3.54
CA PHE A 21 -3.81 10.73 -4.61
C PHE A 21 -4.22 10.23 -6.00
N PRO A 22 -5.52 10.13 -6.32
CA PRO A 22 -5.98 9.61 -7.60
C PRO A 22 -5.53 10.46 -8.80
N ASP A 23 -5.36 11.77 -8.61
CA ASP A 23 -4.92 12.73 -9.66
C ASP A 23 -3.39 12.81 -9.84
N ARG A 24 -2.60 12.10 -9.03
CA ARG A 24 -1.13 12.19 -9.09
C ARG A 24 -0.48 10.83 -9.31
N VAL A 25 -0.32 10.51 -10.59
CA VAL A 25 0.28 9.27 -11.13
C VAL A 25 1.79 9.14 -10.83
N ARG A 26 2.47 10.19 -10.35
CA ARG A 26 3.94 10.20 -10.12
C ARG A 26 4.32 10.92 -8.83
N LEU A 27 4.02 10.33 -7.69
CA LEU A 27 4.70 10.66 -6.43
C LEU A 27 6.03 9.89 -6.35
N TYR A 28 6.96 10.21 -7.25
CA TYR A 28 8.29 9.58 -7.27
C TYR A 28 9.02 9.96 -5.97
N GLY A 29 9.22 9.00 -5.06
CA GLY A 29 9.93 9.20 -3.79
C GLY A 29 9.08 9.46 -2.54
N PHE A 30 7.75 9.29 -2.60
CA PHE A 30 6.92 9.20 -1.40
C PHE A 30 6.71 7.73 -1.02
N ASN A 31 7.26 7.30 0.12
CA ASN A 31 6.89 6.03 0.74
C ASN A 31 5.68 6.22 1.64
N VAL A 32 4.91 5.15 1.87
CA VAL A 32 3.82 5.18 2.86
C VAL A 32 4.38 5.48 4.26
N SER A 33 5.63 5.12 4.54
CA SER A 33 6.39 5.49 5.74
C SER A 33 6.49 7.01 5.96
N ASP A 34 6.48 7.81 4.89
CA ASP A 34 6.50 9.26 4.97
C ASP A 34 5.10 9.87 5.19
N ILE A 35 4.03 9.13 4.89
CA ILE A 35 2.64 9.61 4.97
C ILE A 35 2.17 9.90 6.40
N PRO A 36 2.35 9.03 7.41
CA PRO A 36 1.70 9.21 8.70
C PRO A 36 2.23 10.42 9.50
N GLU A 37 3.46 10.86 9.23
CA GLU A 37 4.10 11.92 10.01
C GLU A 37 4.41 13.17 9.18
N LYS A 38 4.90 13.03 7.94
CA LYS A 38 5.14 14.17 7.04
C LYS A 38 4.00 14.39 6.06
N GLY A 39 3.39 13.34 5.51
CA GLY A 39 2.28 13.45 4.56
C GLY A 39 1.05 14.10 5.19
N LEU A 40 0.57 13.56 6.31
CA LEU A 40 -0.58 14.13 7.02
C LEU A 40 -0.27 15.55 7.53
N MET A 41 0.95 15.80 8.02
CA MET A 41 1.36 17.13 8.44
C MET A 41 1.49 18.12 7.27
N LEU A 42 2.01 17.73 6.10
CA LEU A 42 2.03 18.56 4.87
C LEU A 42 0.62 18.80 4.32
N LEU A 43 -0.27 17.81 4.45
CA LEU A 43 -1.65 17.89 3.99
C LEU A 43 -2.51 18.76 4.89
N LEU A 44 -2.25 18.76 6.21
CA LEU A 44 -3.00 19.49 7.23
C LEU A 44 -2.37 20.83 7.62
N SER A 45 -1.11 21.13 7.24
CA SER A 45 -0.47 22.41 7.58
C SER A 45 -0.78 23.49 6.54
N PRO A 46 -1.43 24.61 6.92
CA PRO A 46 -1.59 25.78 6.07
C PRO A 46 -0.28 26.60 6.11
N GLN A 47 0.75 26.18 5.38
CA GLN A 47 1.95 27.00 5.24
C GLN A 47 1.75 27.96 4.07
N ASN A 48 1.42 29.21 4.43
CA ASN A 48 1.49 30.39 3.57
C ASN A 48 2.85 30.44 2.86
N GLY A 49 2.84 30.31 1.54
CA GLY A 49 4.05 30.50 0.72
C GLY A 49 4.37 29.30 -0.15
N SER A 50 3.82 29.31 -1.36
CA SER A 50 4.44 28.99 -2.65
C SER A 50 5.29 27.72 -2.88
N ASP A 51 5.52 26.83 -1.91
CA ASP A 51 6.50 25.73 -2.07
C ASP A 51 6.13 24.44 -1.32
N THR A 52 4.86 24.04 -1.37
CA THR A 52 4.53 22.61 -1.18
C THR A 52 4.53 21.95 -2.56
N GLN A 53 5.32 20.88 -2.75
CA GLN A 53 5.34 20.05 -3.98
C GLN A 53 3.94 19.63 -4.48
N LEU A 54 2.92 19.75 -3.63
CA LEU A 54 1.55 19.36 -3.88
C LEU A 54 0.61 20.50 -4.28
N GLY A 55 0.85 21.78 -3.96
CA GLY A 55 0.03 22.90 -4.45
C GLY A 55 -1.51 22.69 -4.36
N LEU A 56 -1.98 21.98 -3.32
CA LEU A 56 -3.39 21.60 -3.18
C LEU A 56 -4.21 22.78 -2.65
N THR A 57 -5.41 22.94 -3.19
CA THR A 57 -6.41 23.88 -2.66
C THR A 57 -6.93 23.41 -1.29
N GLU A 58 -7.50 24.33 -0.49
CA GLU A 58 -8.09 23.99 0.81
C GLU A 58 -9.21 22.95 0.69
N GLU A 59 -9.97 23.00 -0.41
CA GLU A 59 -11.05 22.05 -0.71
C GLU A 59 -10.51 20.65 -1.02
N GLU A 60 -9.44 20.56 -1.82
CA GLU A 60 -8.75 19.30 -2.10
C GLU A 60 -8.12 18.70 -0.83
N ARG A 61 -7.52 19.54 0.02
CA ARG A 61 -6.97 19.11 1.33
C ARG A 61 -8.03 18.50 2.21
N LYS A 62 -9.18 19.16 2.33
CA LYS A 62 -10.29 18.68 3.16
C LYS A 62 -10.83 17.35 2.62
N SER A 63 -11.06 17.27 1.31
CA SER A 63 -11.51 16.04 0.64
C SER A 63 -10.50 14.89 0.79
N LEU A 64 -9.21 15.19 0.73
CA LEU A 64 -8.14 14.22 0.91
C LEU A 64 -8.05 13.73 2.35
N SER A 65 -8.14 14.63 3.33
CA SER A 65 -8.14 14.28 4.75
C SER A 65 -9.33 13.39 5.10
N GLU A 66 -10.51 13.67 4.54
CA GLU A 66 -11.70 12.84 4.74
C GLU A 66 -11.53 11.43 4.14
N ARG A 67 -11.00 11.33 2.91
CA ARG A 67 -10.64 10.06 2.28
C ARG A 67 -9.59 9.29 3.07
N TYR A 68 -8.54 9.97 3.55
CA TYR A 68 -7.50 9.37 4.38
C TYR A 68 -8.06 8.81 5.67
N ASN A 69 -8.89 9.57 6.39
CA ASN A 69 -9.49 9.12 7.64
C ASN A 69 -10.42 7.93 7.41
N ASN A 70 -11.19 7.92 6.32
CA ASN A 70 -12.04 6.79 5.97
C ASN A 70 -11.21 5.53 5.66
N LEU A 71 -10.20 5.65 4.79
CA LEU A 71 -9.28 4.58 4.45
C LEU A 71 -8.55 4.04 5.69
N MET A 72 -8.03 4.93 6.53
CA MET A 72 -7.35 4.54 7.77
C MET A 72 -8.30 3.92 8.77
N SER A 73 -9.56 4.35 8.84
CA SER A 73 -10.55 3.70 9.69
C SER A 73 -10.87 2.28 9.22
N GLN A 74 -10.95 2.05 7.91
CA GLN A 74 -11.12 0.72 7.34
C GLN A 74 -9.89 -0.16 7.60
N LEU A 75 -8.69 0.35 7.31
CA LEU A 75 -7.42 -0.33 7.55
C LEU A 75 -7.25 -0.67 9.04
N LYS A 76 -7.57 0.26 9.94
CA LYS A 76 -7.52 0.04 11.39
C LYS A 76 -8.49 -1.04 11.88
N TYR A 77 -9.63 -1.22 11.22
CA TYR A 77 -10.55 -2.33 11.52
C TYR A 77 -9.89 -3.70 11.27
N PHE A 78 -8.99 -3.78 10.29
CA PHE A 78 -8.16 -4.97 10.04
C PHE A 78 -6.90 -5.03 10.92
N GLY A 79 -6.65 -4.00 11.71
CA GLY A 79 -5.50 -3.86 12.61
C GLY A 79 -4.31 -3.11 12.02
N TYR A 80 -4.43 -2.57 10.79
CA TYR A 80 -3.34 -1.85 10.15
C TYR A 80 -3.09 -0.53 10.87
N ASP A 81 -1.90 -0.46 11.46
CA ASP A 81 -1.32 0.74 12.04
C ASP A 81 -0.41 1.43 11.00
N PRO A 82 -0.74 2.64 10.52
CA PRO A 82 0.04 3.33 9.50
C PRO A 82 1.44 3.75 9.96
N LYS A 83 1.75 3.80 11.25
CA LYS A 83 3.12 4.10 11.72
C LYS A 83 3.99 2.85 11.74
N TYR A 84 3.45 1.77 12.32
CA TYR A 84 4.17 0.50 12.42
C TYR A 84 4.22 -0.23 11.07
N HIS A 85 3.08 -0.39 10.42
CA HIS A 85 2.97 -1.18 9.20
C HIS A 85 3.61 -0.51 7.99
N ALA A 86 3.71 0.82 7.97
CA ALA A 86 4.43 1.49 6.89
C ALA A 86 5.94 1.22 6.95
N THR A 87 6.52 1.27 8.16
CA THR A 87 7.92 0.86 8.35
C THR A 87 8.10 -0.63 8.08
N PHE A 88 7.11 -1.44 8.46
CA PHE A 88 7.11 -2.87 8.22
C PHE A 88 7.01 -3.23 6.74
N THR A 89 6.11 -2.62 5.96
CA THR A 89 5.99 -2.85 4.50
C THR A 89 7.30 -2.51 3.80
N GLU A 90 7.91 -1.38 4.15
CA GLU A 90 9.22 -0.99 3.64
C GLU A 90 10.31 -2.01 4.03
N HIS A 91 10.33 -2.47 5.28
CA HIS A 91 11.27 -3.50 5.72
C HIS A 91 11.06 -4.82 4.98
N ILE A 92 9.81 -5.24 4.75
CA ILE A 92 9.44 -6.44 4.01
C ILE A 92 9.86 -6.32 2.54
N VAL A 93 9.60 -5.19 1.89
CA VAL A 93 10.06 -4.88 0.53
C VAL A 93 11.58 -4.93 0.43
N ASN A 94 12.29 -4.31 1.37
CA ASN A 94 13.75 -4.31 1.39
C ASN A 94 14.34 -5.70 1.70
N THR A 95 13.67 -6.49 2.54
CA THR A 95 14.14 -7.82 2.95
C THR A 95 13.90 -8.87 1.87
N TYR A 96 12.69 -8.92 1.31
CA TYR A 96 12.27 -9.96 0.37
C TYR A 96 12.38 -9.53 -1.10
N GLY A 97 12.45 -8.22 -1.36
CA GLY A 97 12.44 -7.65 -2.72
C GLY A 97 11.05 -7.64 -3.35
N ILE A 98 10.87 -6.81 -4.38
CA ILE A 98 9.64 -6.71 -5.19
C ILE A 98 9.81 -7.39 -6.55
N LEU A 99 8.69 -7.74 -7.17
CA LEU A 99 8.63 -8.22 -8.56
C LEU A 99 8.64 -6.99 -9.49
N ARG A 100 9.84 -6.52 -9.86
CA ARG A 100 10.00 -5.36 -10.78
C ARG A 100 9.52 -5.62 -12.22
N GLU A 101 9.39 -6.89 -12.60
CA GLU A 101 8.95 -7.31 -13.92
C GLU A 101 7.77 -8.25 -13.74
N ARG A 102 6.71 -8.07 -14.56
CA ARG A 102 5.68 -9.09 -14.72
C ARG A 102 6.45 -10.36 -15.10
N PRO A 103 6.39 -11.45 -14.31
CA PRO A 103 7.00 -12.68 -14.75
C PRO A 103 6.42 -12.95 -16.14
N ASP A 104 7.29 -13.24 -17.11
CA ASP A 104 6.96 -13.60 -18.49
C ASP A 104 6.22 -14.95 -18.48
N THR A 105 5.09 -15.01 -17.79
CA THR A 105 4.20 -16.15 -17.75
C THR A 105 3.17 -15.94 -18.84
N THR A 106 3.60 -16.29 -20.05
CA THR A 106 2.75 -16.54 -21.22
C THR A 106 1.83 -17.75 -20.99
N GLY A 107 1.04 -17.75 -19.91
CA GLY A 107 0.22 -18.87 -19.46
C GLY A 107 -0.64 -18.57 -18.23
N ILE A 108 -1.45 -19.56 -17.85
CA ILE A 108 -2.45 -19.58 -16.75
C ILE A 108 -1.87 -19.11 -15.39
N GLU A 109 -0.55 -19.06 -15.26
CA GLU A 109 0.20 -18.58 -14.08
C GLU A 109 0.12 -17.06 -13.84
N GLY A 110 -0.34 -16.27 -14.81
CA GLY A 110 -0.57 -14.83 -14.59
C GLY A 110 -1.69 -14.53 -13.57
N ASP A 111 -2.63 -15.47 -13.39
CA ASP A 111 -3.83 -15.28 -12.57
C ASP A 111 -3.68 -15.79 -11.13
N VAL A 112 -2.73 -16.69 -10.86
CA VAL A 112 -2.43 -17.15 -9.49
C VAL A 112 -1.89 -16.03 -8.60
N TYR A 113 -1.25 -15.01 -9.17
CA TYR A 113 -0.86 -13.81 -8.43
C TYR A 113 -2.04 -12.94 -7.98
N ASN A 114 -3.22 -13.14 -8.58
CA ASN A 114 -4.49 -12.56 -8.14
C ASN A 114 -5.30 -13.51 -7.25
N ASP A 115 -4.80 -14.72 -6.96
CA ASP A 115 -5.49 -15.66 -6.09
C ASP A 115 -5.06 -15.45 -4.63
N PHE A 116 -6.02 -15.06 -3.79
CA PHE A 116 -5.78 -14.82 -2.37
C PHE A 116 -5.25 -16.07 -1.63
N ASN A 117 -5.73 -17.28 -1.99
CA ASN A 117 -5.29 -18.52 -1.34
C ASN A 117 -3.85 -18.86 -1.72
N PHE A 118 -3.47 -18.60 -2.98
CA PHE A 118 -2.09 -18.75 -3.42
C PHE A 118 -1.16 -17.81 -2.64
N LEU A 119 -1.49 -16.51 -2.58
CA LEU A 119 -0.71 -15.53 -1.82
C LEU A 119 -0.61 -15.89 -0.34
N ARG A 120 -1.71 -16.36 0.27
CA ARG A 120 -1.73 -16.84 1.65
C ARG A 120 -0.78 -18.01 1.87
N ASN A 121 -0.78 -18.99 0.97
CA ASN A 121 0.13 -20.13 1.03
C ASN A 121 1.59 -19.67 0.90
N VAL A 122 1.87 -18.73 -0.01
CA VAL A 122 3.24 -18.20 -0.16
C VAL A 122 3.70 -17.48 1.11
N VAL A 123 2.87 -16.62 1.69
CA VAL A 123 3.18 -15.93 2.96
C VAL A 123 3.46 -16.94 4.08
N GLN A 124 2.66 -18.01 4.16
CA GLN A 124 2.84 -19.05 5.17
C GLN A 124 4.14 -19.86 4.99
N ASN A 125 4.59 -20.07 3.75
CA ASN A 125 5.81 -20.82 3.46
C ASN A 125 7.07 -19.97 3.52
N VAL A 126 6.98 -18.67 3.24
CA VAL A 126 8.13 -17.75 3.16
C VAL A 126 8.41 -17.06 4.49
N VAL A 127 7.35 -16.63 5.20
CA VAL A 127 7.49 -15.73 6.35
C VAL A 127 7.57 -16.53 7.64
N THR A 128 8.50 -16.16 8.52
CA THR A 128 8.61 -16.70 9.88
C THR A 128 7.34 -16.42 10.68
N SER A 129 6.92 -17.34 11.57
CA SER A 129 5.66 -17.25 12.33
C SER A 129 5.45 -15.92 13.07
N ASP A 130 6.53 -15.25 13.47
CA ASP A 130 6.52 -13.93 14.12
C ASP A 130 6.00 -12.80 13.19
N LYS A 131 6.39 -12.81 11.91
CA LYS A 131 6.01 -11.81 10.90
C LYS A 131 4.77 -12.23 10.08
N TYR A 132 4.32 -13.46 10.25
CA TYR A 132 3.19 -14.04 9.50
C TYR A 132 1.88 -13.30 9.79
N ALA A 133 1.63 -12.94 11.05
CA ALA A 133 0.43 -12.22 11.45
C ALA A 133 0.31 -10.87 10.73
N ASP A 134 1.40 -10.09 10.74
CA ASP A 134 1.48 -8.80 10.05
C ASP A 134 1.33 -8.98 8.53
N CYS A 135 2.05 -9.93 7.93
CA CYS A 135 1.95 -10.18 6.47
C CYS A 135 0.54 -10.63 6.04
N MET A 136 -0.13 -11.47 6.84
CA MET A 136 -1.51 -11.86 6.58
C MET A 136 -2.47 -10.68 6.73
N MET A 137 -2.22 -9.79 7.68
CA MET A 137 -2.99 -8.56 7.80
C MET A 137 -2.83 -7.67 6.56
N LEU A 138 -1.59 -7.46 6.09
CA LEU A 138 -1.32 -6.69 4.87
C LEU A 138 -2.07 -7.29 3.66
N LEU A 139 -2.03 -8.61 3.52
CA LEU A 139 -2.74 -9.32 2.45
C LEU A 139 -4.26 -9.13 2.55
N ASN A 140 -4.84 -9.23 3.75
CA ASN A 140 -6.26 -8.96 3.98
C ASN A 140 -6.64 -7.52 3.61
N CYS A 141 -5.83 -6.54 4.03
CA CYS A 141 -6.02 -5.14 3.69
C CYS A 141 -5.98 -4.94 2.17
N LEU A 142 -4.97 -5.51 1.50
CA LEU A 142 -4.82 -5.40 0.05
C LEU A 142 -6.00 -6.03 -0.68
N HIS A 143 -6.47 -7.19 -0.23
CA HIS A 143 -7.60 -7.89 -0.82
C HIS A 143 -8.90 -7.09 -0.69
N GLN A 144 -9.14 -6.50 0.48
CA GLN A 144 -10.31 -5.65 0.73
C GLN A 144 -10.29 -4.39 -0.14
N LEU A 145 -9.14 -3.71 -0.23
CA LEU A 145 -9.00 -2.59 -1.16
C LEU A 145 -9.19 -3.04 -2.62
N SER A 146 -8.77 -4.26 -2.97
CA SER A 146 -9.02 -4.86 -4.28
C SER A 146 -10.49 -4.99 -4.60
N GLN A 147 -11.26 -5.50 -3.63
CA GLN A 147 -12.70 -5.68 -3.78
C GLN A 147 -13.42 -4.33 -3.85
N ASN A 148 -12.98 -3.35 -3.05
CA ASN A 148 -13.55 -1.99 -3.07
C ASN A 148 -13.25 -1.24 -4.38
N ASP A 149 -12.01 -1.33 -4.89
CA ASP A 149 -11.60 -0.63 -6.12
C ASP A 149 -11.96 -1.42 -7.40
N GLY A 150 -12.35 -2.69 -7.28
CA GLY A 150 -12.61 -3.59 -8.42
C GLY A 150 -11.35 -3.94 -9.23
N LYS A 151 -10.16 -3.70 -8.69
CA LYS A 151 -8.87 -3.88 -9.36
C LYS A 151 -8.23 -5.24 -8.97
N PRO A 152 -7.33 -5.81 -9.78
CA PRO A 152 -6.55 -7.00 -9.42
C PRO A 152 -5.67 -6.75 -8.19
N LEU A 153 -5.32 -7.78 -7.42
CA LEU A 153 -4.47 -7.66 -6.22
C LEU A 153 -3.11 -7.08 -6.58
N PHE A 154 -2.52 -7.56 -7.68
CA PHE A 154 -1.25 -7.05 -8.20
C PHE A 154 -1.49 -6.20 -9.43
N ILE A 155 -1.11 -4.93 -9.33
CA ILE A 155 -1.16 -3.96 -10.42
C ILE A 155 0.28 -3.73 -10.87
N TRP A 156 0.64 -4.31 -12.01
CA TRP A 156 1.94 -4.13 -12.65
C TRP A 156 2.09 -2.70 -13.15
#